data_AF-A0A8T1TZS7-F1
#
_entry.id   AF-A0A8T1TZS7-F1
#
_cell.length_a   1.000
_cell.length_b   1.000
_cell.length_c   1.000
_cell.angle_alpha   90.00
_cell.angle_beta   90.00
_cell.angle_gamma   90.00
#
_symmetry.space_group_name_H-M   'P 1'
#
loop_
_entity.id
_entity.type
_entity.pdbx_description
1 polymer ?
#
loop_
_entity_poly.entity_id
_entity_poly.type
_entity_poly.pdbx_seq_one_letter_code
_entity_poly.pdbx_strand_id
1 'polypeptide(L)'
;MAAFKLKIVSLVLLHRTNSGASQHIEPIISSFLGPDSSLPLHKAARFNSKKLLNWIWKSSCASIEERSSGWSLTNFLRSDPHYYQWVFTKSLEEIISCGGDMRLVQWIYEHFPGCEVPKNVVETVARTGYLEFLQFLWDQQDKIKVDWSGEALKKAVEAGHREVSTWLGCSRTGMTLSRWHAVVDIWMLCSGL
;
A
#
# COMPACT_ATOMS: atom_id res chain seq x y z
N MET A 1 12.41 -21.72 -7.78
CA MET A 1 11.71 -20.79 -6.88
C MET A 1 10.76 -21.59 -5.99
N ALA A 2 10.72 -21.34 -4.68
CA ALA A 2 9.80 -22.04 -3.79
C ALA A 2 8.35 -21.63 -4.09
N ALA A 3 7.51 -22.61 -4.40
CA ALA A 3 6.08 -22.40 -4.62
C ALA A 3 5.38 -21.95 -3.34
N PHE A 4 4.37 -21.09 -3.47
CA PHE A 4 3.56 -20.66 -2.34
C PHE A 4 2.79 -21.86 -1.76
N LYS A 5 2.84 -22.01 -0.44
CA LYS A 5 2.22 -23.13 0.27
C LYS A 5 1.09 -22.61 1.15
N LEU A 6 -0.13 -23.01 0.84
CA LEU A 6 -1.29 -22.70 1.66
C LEU A 6 -1.30 -23.57 2.91
N LYS A 7 -1.32 -22.96 4.10
CA LYS A 7 -1.33 -23.70 5.38
C LYS A 7 -2.49 -24.70 5.49
N ILE A 8 -3.65 -24.36 4.91
CA ILE A 8 -4.80 -25.26 4.88
C ILE A 8 -4.51 -26.51 4.04
N VAL A 9 -3.80 -26.37 2.91
CA VAL A 9 -3.37 -27.49 2.06
C VAL A 9 -2.34 -28.33 2.78
N SER A 10 -1.36 -27.69 3.46
CA SER A 10 -0.39 -28.40 4.30
C SER A 10 -1.10 -29.25 5.36
N LEU A 11 -2.10 -28.67 6.05
CA LEU A 11 -2.84 -29.35 7.11
C LEU A 11 -3.66 -30.53 6.60
N VAL A 12 -4.36 -30.38 5.47
CA VAL A 12 -5.13 -31.47 4.85
C VAL A 12 -4.22 -32.59 4.35
N LEU A 13 -3.07 -32.24 3.74
CA LEU A 13 -2.12 -33.23 3.22
C LEU A 13 -1.36 -33.97 4.32
N LEU A 14 -1.04 -33.30 5.44
CA LEU A 14 -0.46 -33.92 6.63
C LEU A 14 -1.36 -35.03 7.20
N HIS A 15 -2.69 -34.84 7.13
CA HIS A 15 -3.64 -35.84 7.62
C HIS A 15 -3.88 -37.00 6.64
N ARG A 16 -3.54 -36.83 5.35
CA ARG A 16 -3.88 -37.80 4.28
C ARG A 16 -2.70 -38.55 3.67
N THR A 17 -1.45 -38.09 3.84
CA THR A 17 -0.29 -38.66 3.13
C THR A 17 0.92 -38.88 4.03
N ASN A 18 1.57 -40.05 3.89
CA ASN A 18 2.88 -40.33 4.49
C ASN A 18 3.94 -39.41 3.85
N SER A 19 4.78 -38.81 4.71
CA SER A 19 5.66 -37.63 4.57
C SER A 19 6.46 -37.36 3.27
N GLY A 20 6.54 -38.29 2.31
CA GLY A 20 7.34 -38.14 1.09
C GLY A 20 6.61 -37.52 -0.12
N ALA A 21 5.35 -37.89 -0.37
CA ALA A 21 4.61 -37.42 -1.56
C ALA A 21 3.99 -36.02 -1.40
N SER A 22 3.84 -35.55 -0.15
CA SER A 22 3.20 -34.27 0.18
C SER A 22 3.98 -33.06 -0.31
N GLN A 23 5.32 -33.15 -0.41
CA GLN A 23 6.17 -32.00 -0.76
C GLN A 23 5.99 -31.51 -2.20
N HIS A 24 5.70 -32.42 -3.14
CA HIS A 24 5.51 -32.10 -4.56
C HIS A 24 4.06 -31.73 -4.89
N ILE A 25 3.09 -32.36 -4.21
CA ILE A 25 1.66 -32.16 -4.47
C ILE A 25 1.16 -30.84 -3.85
N GLU A 26 1.67 -30.46 -2.69
CA GLU A 26 1.24 -29.25 -1.97
C GLU A 26 1.37 -27.95 -2.81
N PRO A 27 2.51 -27.69 -3.49
CA PRO A 27 2.63 -26.61 -4.48
C PRO A 27 1.57 -26.62 -5.58
N ILE A 28 1.27 -27.80 -6.13
CA ILE A 28 0.36 -27.95 -7.27
C ILE A 28 -1.07 -27.65 -6.82
N ILE A 29 -1.50 -28.22 -5.69
CA ILE A 29 -2.82 -27.94 -5.12
C ILE A 29 -2.92 -26.46 -4.72
N SER A 30 -1.87 -25.90 -4.11
CA SER A 30 -1.86 -24.47 -3.75
C SER A 30 -1.97 -23.57 -4.99
N SER A 31 -1.28 -23.92 -6.08
CA SER A 31 -1.37 -23.22 -7.36
C SER A 31 -2.74 -23.40 -8.03
N PHE A 32 -3.34 -24.59 -7.93
CA PHE A 32 -4.65 -24.90 -8.49
C PHE A 32 -5.76 -24.13 -7.78
N LEU A 33 -5.72 -24.07 -6.45
CA LEU A 33 -6.62 -23.24 -5.68
C LEU A 33 -6.42 -21.75 -6.02
N GLY A 34 -5.20 -21.37 -6.39
CA GLY A 34 -4.84 -20.02 -6.82
C GLY A 34 -5.08 -18.97 -5.74
N PRO A 35 -4.56 -17.74 -5.92
CA PRO A 35 -5.12 -16.63 -5.16
C PRO A 35 -6.59 -16.51 -5.56
N ASP A 36 -7.47 -16.35 -4.56
CA ASP A 36 -8.90 -16.21 -4.79
C ASP A 36 -9.14 -15.15 -5.87
N SER A 37 -9.89 -15.52 -6.92
CA SER A 37 -10.14 -14.64 -8.08
C SER A 37 -10.86 -13.35 -7.67
N SER A 38 -11.52 -13.36 -6.51
CA SER A 38 -12.22 -12.23 -5.90
C SER A 38 -11.38 -11.45 -4.88
N LEU A 39 -10.17 -11.90 -4.52
CA LEU A 39 -9.29 -11.21 -3.57
C LEU A 39 -8.26 -10.32 -4.30
N PRO A 40 -8.54 -9.01 -4.47
CA PRO A 40 -7.56 -8.10 -5.05
C PRO A 40 -6.41 -7.82 -4.09
N LEU A 41 -5.27 -7.42 -4.67
CA LEU A 41 -4.03 -7.16 -3.94
C LEU A 41 -4.19 -6.13 -2.80
N HIS A 42 -4.93 -5.04 -3.02
CA HIS A 42 -5.13 -4.01 -1.99
C HIS A 42 -5.84 -4.54 -0.74
N LYS A 43 -6.84 -5.42 -0.89
CA LYS A 43 -7.49 -6.09 0.26
C LYS A 43 -6.55 -7.07 0.94
N ALA A 44 -5.70 -7.75 0.16
CA ALA A 44 -4.69 -8.64 0.71
C ALA A 44 -3.63 -7.89 1.54
N ALA A 45 -3.37 -6.61 1.25
CA ALA A 45 -2.44 -5.77 2.01
C ALA A 45 -2.85 -5.62 3.50
N ARG A 46 -4.15 -5.70 3.79
CA ARG A 46 -4.68 -5.68 5.17
C ARG A 46 -4.14 -6.80 6.06
N PHE A 47 -3.74 -7.92 5.47
CA PHE A 47 -3.23 -9.07 6.23
C PHE A 47 -1.73 -8.97 6.54
N ASN A 48 -1.06 -7.90 6.10
CA ASN A 48 0.37 -7.68 6.29
C ASN A 48 1.26 -8.90 5.97
N SER A 49 0.92 -9.61 4.91
CA SER A 49 1.60 -10.83 4.49
C SER A 49 2.31 -10.62 3.16
N LYS A 50 3.60 -10.25 3.20
CA LYS A 50 4.44 -10.15 2.00
C LYS A 50 4.43 -11.44 1.17
N LYS A 51 4.32 -12.61 1.82
CA LYS A 51 4.22 -13.90 1.11
C LYS A 51 2.95 -13.99 0.27
N LEU A 52 1.81 -13.55 0.82
CA LEU A 52 0.53 -13.51 0.10
C LEU A 52 0.59 -12.50 -1.06
N LEU A 53 1.10 -11.30 -0.80
CA LEU A 53 1.24 -10.26 -1.83
C LEU A 53 2.16 -10.71 -2.97
N ASN A 54 3.31 -11.30 -2.66
CA ASN A 54 4.22 -11.88 -3.67
C ASN A 54 3.56 -12.99 -4.49
N TRP A 55 2.66 -13.77 -3.89
CA TRP A 55 1.95 -14.83 -4.60
C TRP A 55 0.90 -14.26 -5.56
N ILE A 56 0.10 -13.29 -5.09
CA ILE A 56 -0.85 -12.55 -5.93
C ILE A 56 -0.12 -11.87 -7.09
N TRP A 57 1.00 -11.21 -6.80
CA TRP A 57 1.83 -10.54 -7.79
C TRP A 57 2.37 -11.51 -8.85
N LYS A 58 2.96 -12.64 -8.43
CA LYS A 58 3.50 -13.64 -9.37
C LYS A 58 2.41 -14.32 -10.21
N SER A 59 1.20 -14.40 -9.68
CA SER A 59 0.05 -15.00 -10.39
C SER A 59 -0.59 -14.05 -11.40
N SER A 60 -0.21 -12.77 -11.40
CA SER A 60 -0.70 -11.79 -12.37
C SER A 60 0.11 -11.82 -13.66
N CYS A 61 -0.49 -11.45 -14.80
CA CYS A 61 0.18 -11.42 -16.10
C CYS A 61 0.87 -10.06 -16.35
N ALA A 62 2.07 -10.06 -16.96
CA ALA A 62 2.85 -8.84 -17.15
C ALA A 62 2.34 -8.02 -18.35
N SER A 63 1.78 -8.70 -19.35
CA SER A 63 1.29 -8.10 -20.58
C SER A 63 -0.12 -8.57 -20.91
N ILE A 64 -0.73 -7.95 -21.92
CA ILE A 64 -2.09 -8.30 -22.36
C ILE A 64 -2.12 -9.64 -23.10
N GLU A 65 -1.01 -10.01 -23.75
CA GLU A 65 -0.85 -11.25 -24.52
C GLU A 65 -0.72 -12.48 -23.63
N GLU A 66 -0.15 -12.32 -22.42
CA GLU A 66 -0.02 -13.37 -21.42
C GLU A 66 -1.33 -13.63 -20.66
N ARG A 67 -2.38 -12.82 -20.89
CA ARG A 67 -3.65 -12.94 -20.15
C ARG A 67 -4.31 -14.27 -20.45
N SER A 68 -4.72 -14.95 -19.38
CA SER A 68 -5.64 -16.08 -19.51
C SER A 68 -7.00 -15.59 -20.02
N SER A 69 -7.74 -16.46 -20.71
CA SER A 69 -9.11 -16.20 -21.18
C SER A 69 -10.14 -16.10 -20.04
N GLY A 70 -9.74 -16.50 -18.82
CA GLY A 70 -10.56 -16.39 -17.62
C GLY A 70 -10.56 -14.97 -17.05
N TRP A 71 -11.71 -14.55 -16.53
CA TRP A 71 -11.82 -13.31 -15.79
C TRP A 71 -11.31 -13.50 -14.35
N SER A 72 -10.26 -12.76 -13.96
CA SER A 72 -9.85 -12.63 -12.56
C SER A 72 -9.16 -11.29 -12.32
N LEU A 73 -9.35 -10.69 -11.14
CA LEU A 73 -8.70 -9.42 -10.79
C LEU A 73 -7.17 -9.52 -10.81
N THR A 74 -6.63 -10.70 -10.49
CA THR A 74 -5.19 -10.97 -10.56
C THR A 74 -4.67 -10.97 -12.01
N ASN A 75 -5.43 -11.45 -12.99
CA ASN A 75 -5.04 -11.47 -14.41
C ASN A 75 -4.79 -10.05 -14.97
N PHE A 76 -5.58 -9.06 -14.52
CA PHE A 76 -5.52 -7.68 -15.00
C PHE A 76 -4.52 -6.79 -14.25
N LEU A 77 -4.05 -7.23 -13.08
CA LEU A 77 -3.29 -6.41 -12.14
C LEU A 77 -2.13 -5.63 -12.78
N ARG A 78 -1.23 -6.29 -13.51
CA ARG A 78 -0.02 -5.65 -14.09
C ARG A 78 -0.17 -5.31 -15.57
N SER A 79 -1.24 -5.76 -16.20
CA SER A 79 -1.43 -5.61 -17.64
C SER A 79 -2.35 -4.45 -18.01
N ASP A 80 -3.23 -4.01 -17.09
CA ASP A 80 -4.10 -2.85 -17.29
C ASP A 80 -3.58 -1.61 -16.52
N PRO A 81 -3.18 -0.52 -17.21
CA PRO A 81 -2.57 0.64 -16.55
C PRO A 81 -3.47 1.36 -15.54
N HIS A 82 -4.79 1.45 -15.82
CA HIS A 82 -5.72 2.14 -14.94
C HIS A 82 -5.97 1.33 -13.67
N TYR A 83 -6.19 0.02 -13.82
CA TYR A 83 -6.32 -0.89 -12.70
C TYR A 83 -5.04 -0.96 -11.87
N TYR A 84 -3.86 -0.95 -12.51
CA TYR A 84 -2.56 -0.91 -11.85
C TYR A 84 -2.41 0.30 -10.92
N GLN A 85 -2.66 1.50 -11.44
CA GLN A 85 -2.65 2.75 -10.66
C GLN A 85 -3.70 2.77 -9.55
N TRP A 86 -4.89 2.24 -9.82
CA TRP A 86 -5.97 2.15 -8.84
C TRP A 86 -5.61 1.19 -7.70
N VAL A 87 -5.07 0.01 -8.00
CA VAL A 87 -4.63 -0.96 -6.98
C VAL A 87 -3.50 -0.39 -6.15
N PHE A 88 -2.54 0.32 -6.75
CA PHE A 88 -1.50 1.04 -6.02
C PHE A 88 -2.11 2.00 -4.99
N THR A 89 -2.97 2.90 -5.44
CA THR A 89 -3.63 3.91 -4.59
C THR A 89 -4.41 3.26 -3.46
N LYS A 90 -5.23 2.24 -3.77
CA LYS A 90 -6.04 1.53 -2.77
C LYS A 90 -5.21 0.72 -1.79
N SER A 91 -4.09 0.16 -2.23
CA SER A 91 -3.19 -0.57 -1.34
C SER A 91 -2.58 0.37 -0.30
N LEU A 92 -2.20 1.60 -0.69
CA LEU A 92 -1.72 2.59 0.26
C LEU A 92 -2.80 2.99 1.27
N GLU A 93 -4.03 3.27 0.82
CA GLU A 93 -5.16 3.59 1.71
C GLU A 93 -5.43 2.46 2.74
N GLU A 94 -5.38 1.20 2.31
CA GLU A 94 -5.58 0.04 3.18
C GLU A 94 -4.44 -0.12 4.20
N ILE A 95 -3.19 0.08 3.76
CA ILE A 95 -2.02 0.03 4.67
C ILE A 95 -2.14 1.13 5.72
N ILE A 96 -2.49 2.35 5.32
CA ILE A 96 -2.71 3.48 6.24
C ILE A 96 -3.83 3.14 7.24
N SER A 97 -4.95 2.59 6.77
CA SER A 97 -6.07 2.22 7.64
C SER A 97 -5.73 1.10 8.63
N CYS A 98 -4.72 0.27 8.33
CA CYS A 98 -4.32 -0.89 9.13
C CYS A 98 -3.09 -0.65 10.03
N GLY A 99 -2.62 0.59 10.19
CA GLY A 99 -1.48 0.90 11.08
C GLY A 99 -0.23 1.43 10.39
N GLY A 100 -0.21 1.53 9.06
CA GLY A 100 0.86 2.21 8.33
C GLY A 100 2.21 1.46 8.33
N ASP A 101 2.22 0.13 8.18
CA ASP A 101 3.48 -0.64 8.18
C ASP A 101 4.39 -0.23 7.01
N MET A 102 5.48 0.49 7.34
CA MET A 102 6.45 1.00 6.36
C MET A 102 7.11 -0.10 5.53
N ARG A 103 7.21 -1.34 6.03
CA ARG A 103 7.76 -2.46 5.25
C ARG A 103 6.83 -2.86 4.10
N LEU A 104 5.52 -2.70 4.26
CA LEU A 104 4.56 -2.90 3.16
C LEU A 104 4.55 -1.71 2.22
N VAL A 105 4.63 -0.49 2.75
CA VAL A 105 4.72 0.73 1.94
C VAL A 105 5.89 0.61 0.96
N GLN A 106 7.08 0.27 1.45
CA GLN A 106 8.27 0.01 0.61
C GLN A 106 8.01 -1.07 -0.44
N TRP A 107 7.37 -2.18 -0.05
CA TRP A 107 7.04 -3.27 -0.99
C TRP A 107 6.13 -2.79 -2.12
N ILE A 108 5.11 -1.98 -1.82
CA ILE A 108 4.20 -1.40 -2.82
C ILE A 108 4.99 -0.50 -3.78
N TYR A 109 5.85 0.39 -3.29
CA TYR A 109 6.65 1.24 -4.18
C TYR A 109 7.62 0.48 -5.08
N GLU A 110 8.26 -0.57 -4.56
CA GLU A 110 9.17 -1.43 -5.34
C GLU A 110 8.45 -2.18 -6.47
N HIS A 111 7.19 -2.59 -6.23
CA HIS A 111 6.42 -3.39 -7.19
C HIS A 111 5.59 -2.55 -8.15
N PHE A 112 5.29 -1.29 -7.80
CA PHE A 112 4.49 -0.37 -8.60
C PHE A 112 5.30 0.83 -9.16
N PRO A 113 6.35 0.61 -9.98
CA PRO A 113 7.07 1.71 -10.59
C PRO A 113 6.18 2.51 -11.55
N GLY A 114 6.40 3.82 -11.61
CA GLY A 114 5.67 4.72 -12.50
C GLY A 114 4.27 5.12 -12.02
N CYS A 115 3.82 4.60 -10.87
CA CYS A 115 2.58 5.06 -10.25
C CYS A 115 2.74 6.44 -9.59
N GLU A 116 1.68 7.24 -9.69
CA GLU A 116 1.60 8.56 -9.04
C GLU A 116 0.91 8.42 -7.68
N VAL A 117 1.31 9.23 -6.69
CA VAL A 117 0.64 9.27 -5.39
C VAL A 117 -0.39 10.40 -5.43
N PRO A 118 -1.70 10.08 -5.45
CA PRO A 118 -2.71 11.10 -5.54
C PRO A 118 -2.88 11.84 -4.19
N LYS A 119 -3.30 13.10 -4.26
CA LYS A 119 -3.43 13.99 -3.10
C LYS A 119 -4.28 13.43 -1.96
N ASN A 120 -5.32 12.65 -2.26
CA ASN A 120 -6.19 12.02 -1.25
C ASN A 120 -5.41 11.06 -0.33
N VAL A 121 -4.39 10.39 -0.86
CA VAL A 121 -3.52 9.52 -0.05
C VAL A 121 -2.71 10.39 0.91
N VAL A 122 -2.04 11.43 0.40
CA VAL A 122 -1.25 12.37 1.23
C VAL A 122 -2.11 13.02 2.32
N GLU A 123 -3.31 13.48 1.96
CA GLU A 123 -4.30 14.04 2.90
C GLU A 123 -4.71 13.02 3.97
N THR A 124 -4.88 11.74 3.59
CA THR A 124 -5.23 10.67 4.54
C THR A 124 -4.07 10.35 5.47
N VAL A 125 -2.85 10.24 4.95
CA VAL A 125 -1.62 10.04 5.76
C VAL A 125 -1.46 11.18 6.77
N ALA A 126 -1.66 12.42 6.32
CA ALA A 126 -1.57 13.60 7.16
C ALA A 126 -2.64 13.62 8.27
N ARG A 127 -3.88 13.25 7.92
CA ARG A 127 -5.00 13.10 8.87
C ARG A 127 -4.78 11.98 9.90
N THR A 128 -4.06 10.92 9.55
CA THR A 128 -3.78 9.79 10.45
C THR A 128 -2.53 10.01 11.30
N GLY A 129 -1.67 10.97 10.92
CA GLY A 129 -0.48 11.33 11.70
C GLY A 129 0.77 10.52 11.37
N TYR A 130 0.82 9.84 10.22
CA TYR A 130 1.99 9.03 9.83
C TYR A 130 3.12 9.87 9.24
N LEU A 131 3.88 10.52 10.13
CA LEU A 131 5.02 11.37 9.76
C LEU A 131 6.08 10.62 8.96
N GLU A 132 6.43 9.38 9.35
CA GLU A 132 7.46 8.58 8.67
C GLU A 132 7.11 8.30 7.21
N PHE A 133 5.83 8.06 6.92
CA PHE A 133 5.36 7.88 5.54
C PHE A 133 5.54 9.19 4.74
N LEU A 134 5.14 10.34 5.29
CA LEU A 134 5.28 11.62 4.59
C LEU A 134 6.74 11.99 4.34
N GLN A 135 7.63 11.71 5.30
CA GLN A 135 9.08 11.87 5.13
C GLN A 135 9.60 10.97 4.01
N PHE A 136 9.20 9.70 4.00
CA PHE A 136 9.55 8.78 2.91
C PHE A 136 9.08 9.28 1.54
N LEU A 137 7.85 9.81 1.45
CA LEU A 137 7.33 10.40 0.21
C LEU A 137 8.16 11.61 -0.24
N TRP A 138 8.56 12.44 0.71
CA TRP A 138 9.37 13.64 0.45
C TRP A 138 10.78 13.28 -0.04
N ASP A 139 11.40 12.28 0.58
CA ASP A 139 12.71 11.78 0.15
C ASP A 139 12.69 11.13 -1.24
N GLN A 140 11.53 10.63 -1.67
CA GLN A 140 11.36 10.03 -2.99
C GLN A 140 10.65 10.96 -4.00
N GLN A 141 10.48 12.25 -3.70
CA GLN A 141 9.76 13.20 -4.56
C GLN A 141 10.38 13.34 -5.97
N ASP A 142 11.67 13.09 -6.12
CA ASP A 142 12.37 13.13 -7.42
C ASP A 142 12.06 11.90 -8.29
N LYS A 143 11.61 10.80 -7.67
CA LYS A 143 11.32 9.53 -8.35
C LYS A 143 9.84 9.26 -8.49
N ILE A 144 9.04 9.76 -7.56
CA ILE A 144 7.60 9.52 -7.48
C ILE A 144 6.90 10.86 -7.60
N LYS A 145 5.97 10.95 -8.53
CA LYS A 145 5.11 12.13 -8.64
C LYS A 145 4.09 12.11 -7.50
N VAL A 146 4.25 13.04 -6.57
CA VAL A 146 3.37 13.22 -5.40
C VAL A 146 2.66 14.56 -5.55
N ASP A 147 1.32 14.55 -5.47
CA ASP A 147 0.52 15.77 -5.45
C ASP A 147 0.34 16.28 -4.01
N TRP A 148 1.19 17.23 -3.62
CA TRP A 148 1.16 17.87 -2.30
C TRP A 148 0.05 18.93 -2.23
N SER A 149 -1.16 18.51 -1.86
CA SER A 149 -2.29 19.41 -1.62
C SER A 149 -2.13 20.27 -0.36
N GLY A 150 -2.59 21.53 -0.39
CA GLY A 150 -2.68 22.38 0.81
C GLY A 150 -3.65 21.84 1.87
N GLU A 151 -4.61 21.01 1.45
CA GLU A 151 -5.58 20.37 2.34
C GLU A 151 -4.92 19.35 3.28
N ALA A 152 -3.78 18.75 2.90
CA ALA A 152 -3.07 17.81 3.76
C ALA A 152 -2.63 18.46 5.09
N LEU A 153 -2.19 19.72 5.02
CA LEU A 153 -1.82 20.49 6.21
C LEU A 153 -3.03 20.75 7.10
N LYS A 154 -4.13 21.21 6.51
CA LYS A 154 -5.39 21.45 7.21
C LYS A 154 -5.88 20.18 7.91
N LYS A 155 -5.86 19.02 7.21
CA LYS A 155 -6.25 17.72 7.78
C LYS A 155 -5.36 17.29 8.95
N ALA A 156 -4.06 17.54 8.90
CA ALA A 156 -3.16 17.25 10.01
C ALA A 156 -3.48 18.09 11.25
N VAL A 157 -3.76 19.39 11.07
CA VAL A 157 -4.12 20.25 12.20
C VAL A 157 -5.50 19.93 12.74
N GLU A 158 -6.51 19.72 11.88
CA GLU A 158 -7.87 19.29 12.29
C GLU A 158 -7.84 17.98 13.08
N ALA A 159 -6.95 17.05 12.75
CA ALA A 159 -6.76 15.80 13.46
C ALA A 159 -5.87 15.91 14.71
N GLY A 160 -5.29 17.08 15.00
CA GLY A 160 -4.43 17.32 16.17
C GLY A 160 -3.01 16.75 16.03
N HIS A 161 -2.59 16.34 14.84
CA HIS A 161 -1.25 15.79 14.59
C HIS A 161 -0.21 16.91 14.41
N ARG A 162 0.18 17.52 15.54
CA ARG A 162 1.11 18.67 15.59
C ARG A 162 2.45 18.41 14.92
N GLU A 163 3.04 17.23 15.10
CA GLU A 163 4.33 16.90 14.49
C GLU A 163 4.25 16.88 12.97
N VAL A 164 3.16 16.33 12.43
CA VAL A 164 2.92 16.28 10.98
C VAL A 164 2.64 17.66 10.41
N SER A 165 1.79 18.46 11.05
CA SER A 165 1.48 19.79 10.55
C SER A 165 2.71 20.69 10.56
N THR A 166 3.48 20.65 11.65
CA THR A 166 4.77 21.33 11.76
C THR A 166 5.74 20.89 10.67
N TRP A 167 5.92 19.58 10.47
CA TRP A 167 6.86 19.09 9.48
C TRP A 167 6.44 19.47 8.05
N LEU A 168 5.16 19.27 7.69
CA LEU A 168 4.62 19.68 6.38
C LEU A 168 4.76 21.19 6.17
N GLY A 169 4.50 21.94 7.21
CA GLY A 169 4.62 23.37 7.27
C GLY A 169 6.03 23.87 6.97
N CYS A 170 6.99 23.45 7.81
CA CYS A 170 8.40 23.80 7.67
C CYS A 170 8.98 23.33 6.33
N SER A 171 8.64 22.11 5.89
CA SER A 171 9.20 21.54 4.64
C SER A 171 8.71 22.29 3.39
N ARG A 172 7.47 22.79 3.39
CA ARG A 172 6.90 23.53 2.23
C ARG A 172 7.29 25.00 2.18
N THR A 173 7.46 25.65 3.33
CA THR A 173 7.71 27.11 3.39
C THR A 173 9.15 27.47 3.73
N GLY A 174 9.98 26.50 4.11
CA GLY A 174 11.33 26.73 4.62
C GLY A 174 11.35 27.51 5.95
N MET A 175 10.21 27.63 6.63
CA MET A 175 10.10 28.41 7.86
C MET A 175 10.66 27.65 9.07
N THR A 176 11.19 28.42 10.04
CA THR A 176 11.58 27.91 11.35
C THR A 176 10.36 27.47 12.17
N LEU A 177 10.52 26.43 13.00
CA LEU A 177 9.50 25.86 13.89
C LEU A 177 8.69 26.91 14.67
N SER A 178 9.37 27.90 15.27
CA SER A 178 8.77 28.94 16.11
C SER A 178 7.81 29.85 15.32
N ARG A 179 8.20 30.19 14.09
CA ARG A 179 7.38 30.99 13.17
C ARG A 179 6.17 30.21 12.68
N TRP A 180 6.30 28.89 12.60
CA TRP A 180 5.22 28.01 12.18
C TRP A 180 4.14 27.84 13.25
N HIS A 181 4.54 27.64 14.51
CA HIS A 181 3.60 27.58 15.63
C HIS A 181 2.75 28.86 15.75
N ALA A 182 3.35 30.03 15.58
CA ALA A 182 2.61 31.29 15.58
C ALA A 182 1.53 31.37 14.48
N VAL A 183 1.80 30.83 13.29
CA VAL A 183 0.83 30.78 12.18
C VAL A 183 -0.31 29.82 12.50
N VAL A 184 0.00 28.65 13.08
CA VAL A 184 -1.02 27.67 13.48
C VAL A 184 -1.91 28.21 14.59
N ASP A 185 -1.34 28.85 15.60
CA ASP A 185 -2.09 29.40 16.73
C ASP A 185 -3.05 30.51 16.24
N ILE A 186 -2.59 31.40 15.36
CA ILE A 186 -3.45 32.41 14.73
C ILE A 186 -4.55 31.74 13.89
N TRP A 187 -4.21 30.70 13.13
CA TRP A 187 -5.16 29.99 12.29
C TRP A 187 -6.23 29.25 13.10
N MET A 188 -5.87 28.58 14.20
CA MET A 188 -6.83 27.93 15.11
C MET A 188 -7.75 28.96 15.77
N LEU A 189 -7.18 30.07 16.26
CA LEU A 189 -7.95 31.18 16.85
C LEU A 189 -8.95 31.80 15.85
N CYS A 190 -8.56 31.98 14.59
CA CYS A 190 -9.46 32.52 13.56
C CYS A 190 -10.49 31.50 13.03
N SER A 191 -10.23 30.19 13.16
CA SER A 191 -11.09 29.14 12.61
C SER A 191 -12.12 28.60 13.61
N GLY A 192 -12.06 29.02 14.87
CA GLY A 192 -13.04 28.63 15.91
C GLY A 192 -12.93 27.18 16.37
N LEU A 193 -11.74 26.57 16.21
CA LEU A 193 -11.37 25.24 16.71
C LEU A 193 -10.53 25.35 17.98
#